data_AF-A0A960PWI2-F1
#
_entry.id   AF-A0A960PWI2-F1
#
_cell.length_a   1.000
_cell.length_b   1.000
_cell.length_c   1.000
_cell.angle_alpha   90.00
_cell.angle_beta   90.00
_cell.angle_gamma   90.00
#
_symmetry.space_group_name_H-M   'P 1'
#
loop_
_entity.id
_entity.type
_entity.pdbx_description
1 polymer ?
#
loop_
_entity_poly.entity_id
_entity_poly.type
_entity_poly.pdbx_seq_one_letter_code
_entity_poly.pdbx_strand_id
1 'polypeptide(L)'
;MRDRLHLAMLRAYRRLPSGARRRAVRAISPSFTVGAMCFIERSDGRLLLVRHAYRSRWGVPGGLLNRREEAAHGARREVLEEVGLEVVLLGEPRVVVDPEPQRVDLVFRARPA
;
A
#
# COMPACT_ATOMS: atom_id res chain seq x y z
N MET A 1 -33.57 -18.90 -5.89
CA MET A 1 -33.92 -18.64 -4.47
C MET A 1 -32.82 -17.87 -3.72
N ARG A 2 -31.53 -18.22 -3.90
CA ARG A 2 -30.37 -17.48 -3.36
C ARG A 2 -30.33 -15.99 -3.76
N ASP A 3 -30.77 -15.65 -4.97
CA ASP A 3 -30.67 -14.26 -5.47
C ASP A 3 -31.65 -13.28 -4.80
N ARG A 4 -32.87 -13.74 -4.47
CA ARG A 4 -33.84 -12.89 -3.76
C ARG A 4 -33.41 -12.59 -2.33
N LEU A 5 -32.79 -13.58 -1.67
CA LEU A 5 -32.24 -13.42 -0.33
C LEU A 5 -31.04 -12.47 -0.34
N HIS A 6 -30.12 -12.66 -1.29
CA HIS A 6 -28.97 -11.78 -1.49
C HIS A 6 -29.40 -10.32 -1.71
N LEU A 7 -30.37 -10.08 -2.60
CA LEU A 7 -30.92 -8.74 -2.85
C LEU A 7 -31.63 -8.16 -1.62
N ALA A 8 -32.36 -8.96 -0.85
CA ALA A 8 -32.98 -8.52 0.40
C ALA A 8 -31.92 -8.10 1.43
N MET A 9 -30.83 -8.87 1.56
CA MET A 9 -29.70 -8.53 2.42
C MET A 9 -28.98 -7.26 1.98
N LEU A 10 -28.74 -7.07 0.68
CA LEU A 10 -28.14 -5.83 0.15
C LEU A 10 -29.04 -4.60 0.40
N ARG A 11 -30.37 -4.75 0.27
CA ARG A 11 -31.33 -3.69 0.57
C ARG A 11 -31.34 -3.33 2.05
N ALA A 12 -31.28 -4.33 2.93
CA ALA A 12 -31.15 -4.11 4.37
C ALA A 12 -29.82 -3.43 4.72
N TYR A 13 -28.70 -3.90 4.15
CA TYR A 13 -27.38 -3.31 4.30
C TYR A 13 -27.35 -1.83 3.87
N ARG A 14 -28.02 -1.48 2.76
CA ARG A 14 -28.09 -0.10 2.27
C ARG A 14 -28.81 0.85 3.24
N ARG A 15 -29.73 0.34 4.08
CA ARG A 15 -30.45 1.15 5.09
C ARG A 15 -29.63 1.44 6.35
N LEU A 16 -28.53 0.74 6.57
CA LEU A 16 -27.67 0.96 7.74
C LEU A 16 -26.96 2.32 7.68
N PRO A 17 -26.74 3.00 8.82
CA PRO A 17 -25.88 4.18 8.90
C PRO A 17 -24.46 3.92 8.38
N SER A 18 -23.80 4.94 7.85
CA SER A 18 -22.46 4.85 7.22
C SER A 18 -21.41 4.18 8.12
N GLY A 19 -21.41 4.48 9.42
CA GLY A 19 -20.51 3.85 10.40
C GLY A 19 -20.75 2.35 10.57
N ALA A 20 -22.01 1.92 10.64
CA ALA A 20 -22.38 0.51 10.76
C ALA A 20 -22.02 -0.28 9.49
N ARG A 21 -22.30 0.30 8.31
CA ARG A 21 -21.89 -0.28 7.01
C ARG A 21 -20.39 -0.51 6.91
N ARG A 22 -19.59 0.49 7.32
CA ARG A 22 -18.13 0.41 7.29
C ARG A 22 -17.58 -0.65 8.24
N ARG A 23 -18.17 -0.77 9.45
CA ARG A 23 -17.80 -1.83 10.41
C ARG A 23 -18.12 -3.22 9.87
N ALA A 24 -19.32 -3.42 9.32
CA ALA A 24 -19.72 -4.69 8.75
C ALA A 24 -18.78 -5.13 7.61
N VAL A 25 -18.48 -4.23 6.66
CA VAL A 25 -17.54 -4.52 5.56
C VAL A 25 -16.17 -4.89 6.09
N ARG A 26 -15.62 -4.13 7.04
CA ARG A 26 -14.31 -4.42 7.63
C ARG A 26 -14.24 -5.75 8.37
N ALA A 27 -15.35 -6.20 8.95
CA ALA A 27 -15.39 -7.46 9.69
C ALA A 27 -15.42 -8.69 8.76
N ILE A 28 -16.00 -8.55 7.56
CA ILE A 28 -16.23 -9.69 6.65
C ILE A 28 -15.30 -9.70 5.43
N SER A 29 -14.67 -8.57 5.11
CA SER A 29 -13.81 -8.46 3.92
C SER A 29 -12.39 -8.93 4.23
N PRO A 30 -11.70 -9.57 3.27
CA PRO A 30 -10.27 -9.85 3.39
C PRO A 30 -9.47 -8.59 3.71
N SER A 31 -8.49 -8.72 4.59
CA SER A 31 -7.60 -7.62 4.96
C SER A 31 -6.30 -7.72 4.20
N PHE A 32 -5.81 -6.61 3.67
CA PHE A 32 -4.51 -6.54 3.00
C PHE A 32 -3.55 -5.72 3.85
N THR A 33 -2.29 -6.13 3.86
CA THR A 33 -1.19 -5.24 4.27
C THR A 33 -0.86 -4.29 3.14
N VAL A 34 -0.56 -3.04 3.47
CA VAL A 34 -0.20 -2.02 2.46
C VAL A 34 1.22 -1.55 2.71
N GLY A 35 2.07 -1.71 1.70
CA GLY A 35 3.44 -1.21 1.69
C GLY A 35 3.59 0.03 0.81
N ALA A 36 4.58 0.86 1.13
CA ALA A 36 5.04 1.97 0.31
C ALA A 36 6.51 1.73 -0.06
N MET A 37 6.75 1.64 -1.36
CA MET A 37 8.04 1.29 -1.95
C MET A 37 8.53 2.43 -2.84
N CYS A 38 9.84 2.64 -2.89
CA CYS A 38 10.45 3.75 -3.64
C CYS A 38 11.43 3.27 -4.69
N PHE A 39 11.05 3.34 -5.95
CA PHE A 39 11.94 3.17 -7.09
C PHE A 39 12.70 4.48 -7.34
N ILE A 40 13.90 4.58 -6.77
CA ILE A 40 14.70 5.81 -6.78
C ILE A 40 15.73 5.74 -7.89
N GLU A 41 15.64 6.68 -8.83
CA GLU A 41 16.51 6.80 -10.00
C GLU A 41 17.26 8.13 -9.96
N ARG A 42 18.58 8.07 -10.13
CA ARG A 42 19.43 9.25 -10.30
C ARG A 42 19.41 9.73 -11.75
N SER A 43 19.83 10.97 -11.96
CA SER A 43 19.93 11.59 -13.30
C SER A 43 20.89 10.88 -14.25
N ASP A 44 21.84 10.10 -13.73
CA ASP A 44 22.77 9.26 -14.50
C ASP A 44 22.19 7.86 -14.81
N GLY A 45 20.90 7.64 -14.55
CA GLY A 45 20.19 6.37 -14.79
C GLY A 45 20.48 5.27 -13.77
N ARG A 46 21.26 5.56 -12.70
CA ARG A 46 21.54 4.57 -11.65
C ARG A 46 20.37 4.46 -10.67
N LEU A 47 20.07 3.22 -10.28
CA LEU A 47 19.01 2.90 -9.33
C LEU A 47 19.58 2.60 -7.95
N LEU A 48 18.88 3.08 -6.91
CA LEU A 48 19.16 2.67 -5.54
C LEU A 48 18.46 1.36 -5.24
N LEU A 49 19.23 0.37 -4.79
CA LEU A 49 18.73 -0.88 -4.25
C LEU A 49 19.28 -1.10 -2.85
N VAL A 50 18.48 -1.74 -2.00
CA VAL A 50 18.86 -2.17 -0.65
C VAL A 50 18.83 -3.69 -0.57
N ARG A 51 19.69 -4.24 0.27
CA ARG A 51 19.66 -5.67 0.60
C ARG A 51 18.91 -5.82 1.92
N HIS A 52 17.65 -6.25 1.82
CA HIS A 52 16.76 -6.40 2.96
C HIS A 52 17.31 -7.43 3.96
N ALA A 53 17.25 -7.14 5.26
CA ALA A 53 17.68 -8.10 6.29
C ALA A 53 16.70 -9.29 6.41
N TYR A 54 15.42 -9.04 6.14
CA TYR A 54 14.32 -9.99 6.27
C TYR A 54 13.99 -10.74 4.96
N ARG A 55 14.61 -10.34 3.84
CA ARG A 55 14.53 -11.03 2.54
C ARG A 55 15.94 -11.12 1.97
N SER A 56 16.42 -12.32 1.68
CA SER A 56 17.77 -12.57 1.15
C SER A 56 17.96 -12.13 -0.32
N ARG A 57 17.34 -11.02 -0.74
CA ARG A 57 17.34 -10.48 -2.11
C ARG A 57 17.49 -8.97 -2.10
N TRP A 58 18.09 -8.43 -3.16
CA TRP A 58 18.08 -7.00 -3.45
C TRP A 58 16.67 -6.55 -3.82
N GLY A 59 16.30 -5.35 -3.39
CA GLY A 59 15.02 -4.73 -3.72
C GLY A 59 15.09 -3.21 -3.60
N VAL A 60 13.98 -2.55 -3.90
CA VAL A 60 13.82 -1.13 -3.61
C VAL A 60 13.64 -0.90 -2.10
N PRO A 61 14.04 0.28 -1.58
CA PRO A 61 13.72 0.66 -0.21
C PRO A 61 12.20 0.85 -0.04
N GLY A 62 11.72 0.56 1.16
CA GLY A 62 10.31 0.67 1.48
C GLY A 62 9.82 -0.34 2.52
N GLY A 63 8.64 -0.06 3.06
CA GLY A 63 8.08 -0.80 4.18
C GLY A 63 6.57 -0.64 4.29
N LEU A 64 6.01 -1.14 5.40
CA LEU A 64 4.57 -1.12 5.64
C LEU A 64 4.10 0.28 6.04
N LEU A 65 2.90 0.65 5.59
CA LEU A 65 2.26 1.87 6.05
C LEU A 65 1.81 1.75 7.50
N ASN A 66 2.03 2.84 8.24
CA ASN A 66 1.44 3.02 9.54
C ASN A 66 -0.08 3.23 9.44
N ARG A 67 -0.78 3.04 10.57
CA ARG A 67 -2.22 3.26 10.62
C ARG A 67 -2.54 4.72 10.29
N ARG A 68 -3.40 4.91 9.27
CA ARG A 68 -3.86 6.24 8.80
C ARG A 68 -2.72 7.10 8.25
N GLU A 69 -1.63 6.48 7.82
CA GLU A 69 -0.53 7.16 7.13
C GLU A 69 -0.85 7.33 5.65
N GLU A 70 -0.53 8.50 5.10
CA GLU A 70 -0.60 8.72 3.66
C GLU A 70 0.55 7.99 2.97
N ALA A 71 0.26 7.36 1.83
CA ALA A 71 1.22 6.52 1.13
C ALA A 71 2.51 7.26 0.75
N ALA A 72 2.38 8.51 0.28
CA ALA A 72 3.51 9.36 -0.08
C ALA A 72 4.39 9.72 1.13
N HIS A 73 3.78 9.93 2.31
CA HIS A 73 4.53 10.16 3.53
C HIS A 73 5.26 8.90 3.99
N GLY A 74 4.57 7.75 3.99
CA GLY A 74 5.20 6.47 4.33
C GLY A 74 6.39 6.17 3.41
N ALA A 75 6.24 6.37 2.10
CA ALA A 75 7.32 6.18 1.13
C ALA A 75 8.57 7.02 1.43
N ARG A 76 8.40 8.30 1.82
CA ARG A 76 9.51 9.19 2.20
C ARG A 76 10.13 8.79 3.53
N ARG A 77 9.30 8.46 4.53
CA ARG A 77 9.74 8.01 5.86
C ARG A 77 10.59 6.76 5.75
N GLU A 78 10.11 5.73 5.06
CA GLU A 78 10.83 4.45 4.91
C GLU A 78 12.19 4.65 4.23
N VAL A 79 12.26 5.46 3.16
CA VAL A 79 13.54 5.76 2.51
C VAL A 79 14.49 6.49 3.46
N LEU A 80 14.00 7.48 4.21
CA LEU A 80 14.81 8.20 5.17
C LEU A 80 15.33 7.27 6.28
N GLU A 81 14.49 6.37 6.79
CA GLU A 81 14.82 5.42 7.86
C GLU A 81 15.80 4.34 7.38
N GLU A 82 15.61 3.77 6.19
CA GLU A 82 16.43 2.66 5.69
C GLU A 82 17.78 3.10 5.13
N VAL A 83 17.85 4.26 4.48
CA VAL A 83 19.06 4.71 3.75
C VAL A 83 19.50 6.14 4.05
N GLY A 84 18.77 6.89 4.87
CA GLY A 84 19.14 8.27 5.23
C GLY A 84 18.98 9.28 4.09
N LEU A 85 18.19 8.96 3.06
CA LEU A 85 18.05 9.79 1.85
C LEU A 85 16.71 10.52 1.80
N GLU A 86 16.74 11.82 1.54
CA GLU A 86 15.55 12.56 1.15
C GLU A 86 15.26 12.41 -0.35
N VAL A 87 13.98 12.23 -0.69
CA VAL A 87 13.56 11.98 -2.07
C VAL A 87 12.38 12.84 -2.49
N VAL A 88 12.28 13.12 -3.79
CA VAL A 88 11.10 13.72 -4.42
C VAL A 88 10.35 12.63 -5.18
N LEU A 89 9.10 12.38 -4.79
CA LEU A 89 8.21 11.44 -5.48
C LEU A 89 7.70 12.04 -6.78
N LEU A 90 7.59 11.20 -7.81
CA LEU A 90 7.25 11.58 -9.17
C LEU A 90 5.91 10.97 -9.57
N GLY A 91 4.86 11.79 -9.56
CA GLY A 91 3.52 11.40 -9.96
C GLY A 91 2.86 10.37 -9.05
N GLU A 92 1.88 9.65 -9.61
CA GLU A 92 1.11 8.62 -8.91
C GLU A 92 1.86 7.29 -8.80
N PRO A 93 1.67 6.53 -7.71
CA PRO A 93 2.32 5.25 -7.53
C PRO A 93 1.71 4.18 -8.47
N ARG A 94 2.55 3.21 -8.85
CA ARG A 94 2.07 1.95 -9.40
C ARG A 94 1.56 1.07 -8.25
N VAL A 95 0.41 0.44 -8.44
CA VAL A 95 -0.16 -0.50 -7.47
C VAL A 95 0.15 -1.94 -7.89
N VAL A 96 0.79 -2.70 -7.01
CA VAL A 96 1.03 -4.13 -7.19
C VAL A 96 0.26 -4.88 -6.13
N VAL A 97 -0.56 -5.84 -6.54
CA VAL A 97 -1.37 -6.67 -5.62
C VAL A 97 -0.85 -8.10 -5.69
N ASP A 98 -0.40 -8.60 -4.56
CA ASP A 98 -0.01 -9.99 -4.37
C ASP A 98 -1.09 -10.70 -3.52
N PRO A 99 -1.93 -11.54 -4.14
CA PRO A 99 -3.07 -12.14 -3.46
C PRO A 99 -2.67 -13.21 -2.43
N GLU A 100 -1.52 -13.86 -2.61
CA GLU A 100 -1.08 -14.97 -1.77
C GLU A 100 -0.73 -14.51 -0.34
N PRO A 101 0.17 -13.52 -0.13
CA PRO A 101 0.39 -12.93 1.18
C PRO A 101 -0.62 -11.83 1.54
N GLN A 102 -1.62 -11.57 0.68
CA GLN A 102 -2.57 -10.44 0.82
C GLN A 102 -1.85 -9.10 1.01
N ARG A 103 -0.94 -8.77 0.09
CA ARG A 103 -0.16 -7.52 0.14
C ARG A 103 -0.50 -6.61 -1.04
N VAL A 104 -0.60 -5.32 -0.76
CA VAL A 104 -0.68 -4.25 -1.76
C VAL A 104 0.54 -3.36 -1.61
N ASP A 105 1.43 -3.37 -2.60
CA ASP A 105 2.59 -2.49 -2.63
C ASP A 105 2.31 -1.27 -3.53
N LEU A 106 2.43 -0.08 -2.95
CA LEU A 106 2.37 1.20 -3.66
C LEU A 106 3.79 1.61 -4.02
N VAL A 107 4.15 1.49 -5.29
CA VAL A 107 5.50 1.72 -5.79
C VAL A 107 5.58 3.12 -6.40
N PHE A 108 6.23 4.04 -5.70
CA PHE A 108 6.49 5.39 -6.18
C PHE A 108 7.77 5.42 -7.01
N ARG A 109 7.75 6.14 -8.12
CA ARG A 109 8.99 6.61 -8.74
C ARG A 109 9.49 7.81 -7.95
N ALA A 110 10.79 7.90 -7.76
CA ALA A 110 11.39 9.01 -7.05
C ALA A 110 12.78 9.33 -7.59
N ARG A 111 13.26 10.52 -7.23
CA ARG A 111 14.67 10.92 -7.39
C ARG A 111 15.19 11.44 -6.05
N PRO A 112 16.51 11.42 -5.80
CA PRO A 112 17.09 12.19 -4.70
C PRO A 112 16.62 13.65 -4.76
N ALA A 113 16.39 14.25 -3.59
CA ALA A 113 15.95 15.63 -3.47
C ALA A 113 16.91 16.59 -4.18
#